data_AF-A0A5H2YFW1-F1
#
_entry.id   AF-A0A5H2YFW1-F1
#
_cell.length_a   1.000
_cell.length_b   1.000
_cell.length_c   1.000
_cell.angle_alpha   90.00
_cell.angle_beta   90.00
_cell.angle_gamma   90.00
#
_symmetry.space_group_name_H-M   'P 1'
#
loop_
_entity.id
_entity.type
_entity.pdbx_description
1 polymer ?
#
loop_
_entity_poly.entity_id
_entity_poly.type
_entity_poly.pdbx_seq_one_letter_code
_entity_poly.pdbx_strand_id
1 'polypeptide(L)' 'MVKTGPLWLSGPMVCTMMRKHKVTIAALAAKFNLTLKRVREVRAQGVTGFLAQEWTFMITGQWPA' A
#
# COMPACT_ATOMS: atom_id res chain seq x y z
N MET A 1 4.15 -2.05 21.41
CA MET A 1 4.66 -3.17 20.59
C MET A 1 4.71 -2.71 19.15
N VAL A 2 5.91 -2.51 18.59
CA VAL A 2 6.06 -2.18 17.17
C VAL A 2 5.77 -3.47 16.38
N LYS A 3 4.70 -3.45 15.58
CA LYS A 3 4.34 -4.57 14.70
C LYS A 3 5.25 -4.51 13.46
N THR A 4 6.02 -5.56 13.21
CA THR A 4 7.09 -5.63 12.22
C THR A 4 6.61 -6.22 10.91
N GLY A 5 5.91 -5.40 10.13
CA GLY A 5 5.43 -5.84 8.83
C GLY A 5 6.48 -5.99 7.73
N PRO A 6 6.03 -6.40 6.52
CA PRO A 6 6.91 -6.63 5.39
C PRO A 6 7.70 -5.35 5.10
N LEU A 7 9.02 -5.48 5.11
CA LEU A 7 9.96 -4.40 4.77
C LEU A 7 10.04 -4.17 3.26
N TRP A 8 9.24 -4.88 2.47
CA TRP A 8 9.20 -4.76 1.03
C TRP A 8 7.83 -5.15 0.48
N LEU A 9 7.37 -4.37 -0.50
CA LEU A 9 6.13 -4.60 -1.23
C LEU A 9 6.36 -4.28 -2.71
N SER A 10 6.44 -5.30 -3.57
CA SER A 10 6.60 -5.09 -5.02
C SER A 10 5.35 -4.50 -5.67
N GLY A 11 5.48 -3.87 -6.84
CA GLY A 11 4.34 -3.37 -7.62
C GLY A 11 3.25 -4.42 -7.89
N PRO A 12 3.60 -5.65 -8.34
CA PRO A 12 2.63 -6.75 -8.48
C PRO A 12 1.95 -7.16 -7.17
N MET A 13 2.67 -7.13 -6.04
CA MET A 13 2.10 -7.40 -4.72
C MET A 13 1.09 -6.31 -4.33
N VAL A 14 1.43 -5.03 -4.52
CA VAL A 14 0.51 -3.89 -4.32
C VAL A 14 -0.76 -4.11 -5.13
N CYS A 15 -0.65 -4.42 -6.43
CA CYS A 15 -1.81 -4.62 -7.30
C CYS A 15 -2.67 -5.80 -6.86
N THR A 16 -2.04 -6.90 -6.42
CA THR A 16 -2.75 -8.08 -5.92
C THR A 16 -3.49 -7.79 -4.62
N MET A 17 -2.85 -7.10 -3.68
CA MET A 17 -3.48 -6.68 -2.43
C MET A 17 -4.64 -5.72 -2.67
N MET A 18 -4.47 -4.70 -3.52
CA MET A 18 -5.53 -3.77 -3.87
C MET A 18 -6.75 -4.51 -4.43
N ARG A 19 -6.55 -5.46 -5.35
CA ARG A 19 -7.63 -6.30 -5.89
C ARG A 19 -8.32 -7.13 -4.80
N LYS A 20 -7.54 -7.82 -3.95
CA LYS A 20 -8.06 -8.66 -2.86
C LYS A 20 -8.90 -7.87 -1.86
N HIS A 21 -8.46 -6.68 -1.50
CA HIS A 21 -9.12 -5.80 -0.54
C HIS A 21 -10.13 -4.84 -1.19
N LYS A 22 -10.37 -4.96 -2.50
CA LYS A 22 -11.31 -4.12 -3.28
C LYS A 22 -11.04 -2.62 -3.15
N VAL A 23 -9.76 -2.23 -3.04
CA VAL A 23 -9.34 -0.83 -2.94
C VAL A 23 -8.90 -0.32 -4.30
N THR A 24 -9.49 0.80 -4.74
CA THR A 24 -9.14 1.46 -6.01
C THR A 24 -8.09 2.55 -5.80
N ILE A 25 -7.43 2.98 -6.88
CA ILE A 25 -6.50 4.12 -6.84
C ILE A 25 -7.22 5.36 -6.30
N ALA A 26 -8.41 5.67 -6.82
CA ALA A 26 -9.16 6.85 -6.42
C ALA A 26 -9.57 6.81 -4.93
N ALA A 27 -10.00 5.65 -4.44
CA ALA A 27 -10.37 5.47 -3.03
C ALA A 27 -9.16 5.65 -2.10
N LEU A 28 -8.00 5.07 -2.44
CA LEU A 28 -6.75 5.26 -1.69
C LEU A 28 -6.33 6.73 -1.66
N ALA A 29 -6.34 7.37 -2.83
CA ALA A 29 -5.96 8.77 -2.99
C ALA A 29 -6.83 9.70 -2.15
N ALA A 30 -8.15 9.54 -2.23
CA ALA A 30 -9.10 10.34 -1.46
C ALA A 30 -8.97 10.10 0.05
N LYS A 31 -8.86 8.84 0.48
CA LYS A 31 -8.85 8.48 1.91
C LYS A 31 -7.60 8.96 2.64
N PHE A 32 -6.45 8.94 1.98
CA PHE A 32 -5.15 9.25 2.60
C PHE A 32 -4.49 10.51 2.06
N ASN A 33 -5.24 11.36 1.35
CA ASN A 33 -4.75 12.59 0.73
C ASN A 33 -3.49 12.37 -0.13
N LEU A 34 -3.49 11.30 -0.94
CA LEU A 34 -2.40 10.98 -1.87
C LEU A 34 -2.75 11.46 -3.28
N THR A 35 -1.73 11.76 -4.08
CA THR A 35 -1.95 11.98 -5.51
C THR A 35 -2.21 10.66 -6.24
N LEU A 36 -3.03 10.67 -7.28
CA LEU A 36 -3.20 9.49 -8.15
C LEU A 36 -1.88 9.06 -8.78
N LYS A 37 -0.98 10.02 -9.06
CA LYS A 37 0.38 9.76 -9.52
C LYS A 37 1.15 8.89 -8.52
N ARG A 38 1.13 9.24 -7.22
CA ARG A 38 1.84 8.48 -6.19
C ARG A 38 1.35 7.04 -6.08
N VAL A 39 0.03 6.82 -6.16
CA VAL A 39 -0.53 5.47 -6.14
C VAL A 39 -0.10 4.66 -7.37
N ARG A 40 -0.04 5.29 -8.56
CA ARG A 40 0.44 4.63 -9.78
C ARG A 40 1.93 4.30 -9.71
N GLU A 41 2.76 5.19 -9.16
CA GLU A 41 4.19 4.93 -8.95
C GLU A 41 4.42 3.72 -8.06
N VAL A 42 3.73 3.64 -6.92
CA VAL A 42 3.87 2.49 -6.01
C VAL A 42 3.35 1.20 -6.62
N ARG A 43 2.28 1.25 -7.42
CA ARG A 43 1.83 0.09 -8.21
C ARG A 43 2.86 -0.38 -9.26
N ALA A 44 3.66 0.52 -9.81
CA ALA A 44 4.65 0.20 -10.83
C ALA A 44 5.99 -0.27 -10.21
N GLN A 45 6.45 0.40 -9.16
CA GLN A 45 7.80 0.24 -8.62
C GLN A 45 7.84 -0.53 -7.29
N GLY A 46 6.73 -0.56 -6.56
CA GLY A 46 6.72 -1.02 -5.17
C GLY A 46 7.34 -0.02 -4.20
N VAL A 47 7.52 -0.46 -2.95
CA VAL A 47 8.10 0.31 -1.84
C VAL A 47 8.87 -0.61 -0.89
N THR A 48 9.77 -0.04 -0.11
CA THR A 48 10.60 -0.73 0.89
C THR A 48 10.54 -0.05 2.25
N GLY A 49 11.09 -0.69 3.28
CA GLY A 49 11.19 -0.19 4.64
C GLY A 49 9.83 0.10 5.25
N PHE A 50 9.76 1.20 6.01
CA PHE A 50 8.53 1.63 6.67
C PHE A 50 7.39 1.93 5.70
N LEU A 51 7.69 2.44 4.49
CA LEU A 51 6.68 2.68 3.47
C LEU A 51 5.95 1.39 3.07
N ALA A 52 6.63 0.24 3.03
CA ALA A 52 5.96 -1.03 2.74
C ALA A 52 4.92 -1.39 3.82
N GLN A 53 5.17 -1.06 5.08
CA GLN A 53 4.23 -1.25 6.18
C GLN A 53 3.06 -0.25 6.10
N GLU A 54 3.33 1.02 5.82
CA GLU A 54 2.30 2.05 5.63
C GLU A 54 1.36 1.70 4.47
N TRP A 55 1.91 1.29 3.32
CA TRP A 55 1.11 0.88 2.18
C TRP A 55 0.29 -0.38 2.46
N THR A 56 0.82 -1.31 3.25
CA THR A 56 0.07 -2.46 3.74
C THR A 56 -1.10 -2.02 4.62
N PHE A 57 -0.88 -1.11 5.56
CA PHE A 57 -1.94 -0.55 6.39
C PHE A 57 -2.99 0.18 5.55
N MET A 58 -2.58 1.02 4.61
CA MET A 58 -3.50 1.78 3.76
C MET A 58 -4.41 0.89 2.92
N ILE A 59 -3.89 -0.26 2.42
CA ILE A 59 -4.66 -1.20 1.59
C ILE A 59 -5.52 -2.15 2.43
N THR A 60 -4.99 -2.65 3.55
CA THR A 60 -5.64 -3.71 4.34
C THR A 60 -6.42 -3.20 5.54
N GLY A 61 -6.15 -1.97 5.99
CA GLY A 61 -6.66 -1.41 7.24
C GLY A 61 -5.97 -1.92 8.50
N GLN A 62 -4.94 -2.77 8.38
CA GLN A 62 -4.26 -3.39 9.51
C GLN A 62 -2.75 -3.18 9.43
N TRP A 63 -2.14 -2.82 10.57
CA TRP A 63 -0.69 -2.78 10.67
C TRP A 63 -0.16 -4.22 10.60
N PRO A 64 0.71 -4.52 9.63
CA PRO A 64 1.30 -5.85 9.53
C PRO A 64 2.12 -6.19 10.77
N ALA A 65 1.90 -7.40 11.30
CA ALA A 65 2.44 -7.92 12.56
C ALA A 65 3.96 -8.05 12.56
#